data_AF-A0A0C4FDN0-F1
#
_entry.id   AF-A0A0C4FDN0-F1
#
_cell.length_a   1.000
_cell.length_b   1.000
_cell.length_c   1.000
_cell.angle_alpha   90.00
_cell.angle_beta   90.00
_cell.angle_gamma   90.00
#
_symmetry.space_group_name_H-M   'P 1'
#
loop_
_entity.id
_entity.type
_entity.pdbx_description
1 polymer ?
#
loop_
_entity_poly.entity_id
_entity_poly.type
_entity_poly.pdbx_seq_one_letter_code
_entity_poly.pdbx_strand_id
1 'polypeptide(L)'
;MCVFDARPRGRFLGTDPEPRPGLSSGHMPHSLSLPFTTLLTQPSDSEPYRKYLSPDQLEKVFLKTLNNDHQKWEQIKHGQKGVVVTCGSGMTACIIWLALRLCAPNAHHPRLYDESWTGYALRKDAQILKSS
;
A
#
# COMPACT_ATOMS: atom_id res chain seq x y z
N MET A 1 -2.80 13.35 -5.51
CA MET A 1 -1.87 12.22 -5.28
C MET A 1 -2.56 11.18 -4.40
N CYS A 2 -2.22 9.89 -4.52
CA CYS A 2 -2.74 8.81 -3.68
C CYS A 2 -1.58 8.08 -2.99
N VAL A 3 -1.71 7.73 -1.71
CA VAL A 3 -0.65 7.02 -0.96
C VAL A 3 -1.19 5.66 -0.53
N PHE A 4 -0.49 4.58 -0.90
CA PHE A 4 -0.82 3.21 -0.46
C PHE A 4 0.22 2.69 0.53
N ASP A 5 -0.24 2.17 1.66
CA ASP A 5 0.60 1.61 2.71
C ASP A 5 0.52 0.08 2.71
N ALA A 6 1.67 -0.57 2.47
CA ALA A 6 1.80 -2.01 2.33
C ALA A 6 1.79 -2.80 3.64
N ARG A 7 1.79 -2.12 4.79
CA ARG A 7 1.82 -2.77 6.11
C ARG A 7 0.52 -3.54 6.39
N PRO A 8 0.56 -4.54 7.30
CA PRO A 8 -0.64 -5.15 7.84
C PRO A 8 -1.65 -4.12 8.33
N ARG A 9 -2.95 -4.40 8.13
CA ARG A 9 -4.03 -3.45 8.44
C ARG A 9 -4.02 -3.00 9.90
N GLY A 10 -3.77 -3.89 10.86
CA GLY A 10 -3.76 -3.50 12.28
C GLY A 10 -2.65 -2.50 12.63
N ARG A 11 -1.46 -2.62 12.00
CA ARG A 11 -0.38 -1.62 12.12
C ARG A 11 -0.77 -0.25 11.55
N PHE A 12 -1.45 -0.26 10.41
CA PHE A 12 -1.98 0.96 9.79
C PHE A 12 -3.06 1.62 10.67
N LEU A 13 -4.01 0.84 11.21
CA LEU A 13 -5.07 1.34 12.07
C LEU A 13 -4.56 1.80 13.45
N GLY A 14 -3.40 1.28 13.86
CA GLY A 14 -2.82 1.55 15.17
C GLY A 14 -3.26 0.58 16.26
N THR A 15 -3.93 -0.52 15.89
CA THR A 15 -4.38 -1.58 16.82
C THR A 15 -3.28 -2.59 17.13
N ASP A 16 -2.33 -2.77 16.21
CA ASP A 16 -1.17 -3.65 16.38
C ASP A 16 0.10 -2.80 16.55
N PRO A 17 1.08 -3.23 17.36
CA PRO A 17 2.34 -2.54 17.50
C PRO A 17 3.19 -2.65 16.22
N GLU A 18 4.07 -1.67 16.02
CA GLU A 18 5.16 -1.81 15.07
C GLU A 18 6.18 -2.84 15.58
N PRO A 19 6.85 -3.62 14.69
CA PRO A 19 7.88 -4.57 15.10
C PRO A 19 9.06 -3.91 15.83
N ARG A 20 9.28 -2.61 15.58
CA ARG A 20 10.32 -1.83 16.23
C ARG A 20 9.81 -1.30 17.58
N PRO A 21 10.43 -1.68 18.71
CA PRO A 21 10.01 -1.20 20.02
C PRO A 21 10.02 0.33 20.11
N GLY A 22 8.97 0.89 20.73
CA GLY A 22 8.83 2.34 20.95
C GLY A 22 8.38 3.16 19.73
N LEU A 23 8.26 2.56 18.54
CA LEU A 23 7.73 3.24 17.36
C LEU A 23 6.20 3.25 17.40
N SER A 24 5.58 4.42 17.24
CA SER A 24 4.13 4.54 17.21
C SER A 24 3.54 3.84 15.97
N SER A 25 2.46 3.08 16.16
CA SER A 25 1.62 2.55 15.09
C SER A 25 0.60 3.60 14.64
N GLY A 26 -0.15 3.32 13.56
CA GLY A 26 -0.98 4.29 12.88
C GLY A 26 -0.51 4.51 11.44
N HIS A 27 -0.93 5.60 10.82
CA HIS A 27 -0.63 5.90 9.42
C HIS A 27 -0.53 7.40 9.13
N MET A 28 -0.02 7.71 7.94
CA MET A 28 0.11 9.10 7.44
C MET A 28 -1.26 9.63 7.05
N PRO A 29 -1.54 10.93 7.23
CA PRO A 29 -2.77 11.53 6.76
C PRO A 29 -3.03 11.24 5.28
N HIS A 30 -4.29 10.91 4.96
CA HIS A 30 -4.76 10.61 3.61
C HIS A 30 -4.13 9.37 2.93
N SER A 31 -3.33 8.58 3.65
CA SER A 31 -2.88 7.27 3.16
C SER A 31 -4.00 6.22 3.25
N LEU A 32 -3.90 5.18 2.42
CA LEU A 32 -4.84 4.08 2.36
C LEU A 32 -4.12 2.78 2.71
N SER A 33 -4.75 1.95 3.55
CA SER A 33 -4.25 0.62 3.88
C SER A 33 -4.40 -0.31 2.67
N LEU A 34 -3.28 -0.82 2.17
CA LEU A 34 -3.23 -1.84 1.12
C LEU A 34 -2.20 -2.91 1.52
N PRO A 35 -2.51 -3.81 2.47
CA PRO A 35 -1.56 -4.83 2.89
C PRO A 35 -1.07 -5.63 1.68
N PHE A 36 0.25 -5.73 1.49
CA PHE A 36 0.82 -6.29 0.25
C PHE A 36 0.33 -7.71 -0.06
N THR A 37 0.00 -8.49 0.97
CA THR A 37 -0.52 -9.86 0.86
C THR A 37 -1.85 -9.94 0.11
N THR A 38 -2.61 -8.84 0.04
CA THR A 38 -3.87 -8.76 -0.73
C THR A 38 -3.65 -8.75 -2.23
N LEU A 39 -2.42 -8.49 -2.70
CA LEU A 39 -2.05 -8.46 -4.12
C LEU A 39 -1.46 -9.79 -4.60
N LEU A 40 -1.37 -10.77 -3.70
CA LEU A 40 -0.69 -12.04 -3.93
C LEU A 40 -1.65 -13.22 -3.74
N THR A 41 -1.39 -14.31 -4.46
CA THR A 41 -2.05 -15.60 -4.21
C THR A 41 -1.73 -16.10 -2.80
N GLN A 42 -2.64 -16.91 -2.24
CA GLN A 42 -2.32 -17.67 -1.03
C GLN A 42 -1.50 -18.89 -1.42
N PRO A 43 -0.48 -19.25 -0.62
CA PRO A 43 0.25 -20.47 -0.83
C PRO A 43 -0.66 -21.69 -0.59
N SER A 44 -0.40 -22.78 -1.29
CA SER A 44 -1.02 -24.09 -1.09
C SER A 44 0.05 -25.19 -1.02
N ASP A 45 -0.35 -26.41 -0.66
CA ASP A 45 0.57 -27.56 -0.65
C ASP A 45 1.19 -27.83 -2.02
N SER A 46 0.44 -27.56 -3.10
CA SER A 46 0.90 -27.72 -4.49
C SER A 46 1.67 -26.50 -5.03
N GLU A 47 1.42 -25.30 -4.50
CA GLU A 47 2.12 -24.07 -4.86
C GLU A 47 2.55 -23.31 -3.59
N PRO A 48 3.73 -23.63 -3.03
CA PRO A 48 4.17 -23.05 -1.76
C PRO A 48 4.60 -21.59 -1.88
N TYR A 49 4.81 -21.09 -3.11
CA TYR A 49 5.22 -19.72 -3.38
C TYR A 49 4.02 -18.84 -3.74
N ARG A 50 4.07 -17.59 -3.28
CA ARG A 50 3.08 -16.58 -3.66
C ARG A 50 3.42 -16.00 -5.03
N LYS A 51 2.40 -15.82 -5.86
CA LYS A 51 2.45 -15.14 -7.16
C LYS A 51 1.61 -13.87 -7.08
N TYR A 52 1.80 -12.92 -8.00
CA TYR A 52 0.83 -11.85 -8.17
C TYR A 52 -0.51 -12.41 -8.62
N LEU A 53 -1.59 -11.77 -8.18
CA LEU A 53 -2.91 -11.98 -8.76
C LEU A 53 -2.92 -11.57 -10.25
N SER A 54 -3.92 -12.02 -11.00
CA SER A 54 -4.07 -11.58 -12.40
C SER A 54 -4.34 -10.07 -12.47
N PRO A 55 -4.02 -9.39 -13.60
CA PRO A 55 -4.29 -7.95 -13.75
C PRO A 55 -5.72 -7.53 -13.35
N ASP A 56 -6.74 -8.28 -13.78
CA ASP A 56 -8.15 -8.02 -13.44
C ASP A 56 -8.44 -8.16 -11.94
N GLN A 57 -7.79 -9.12 -11.27
CA GLN A 57 -7.93 -9.30 -9.83
C GLN A 57 -7.21 -8.20 -9.06
N LEU A 58 -6.03 -7.77 -9.51
CA LEU A 58 -5.31 -6.63 -8.94
C LEU A 58 -6.15 -5.35 -9.06
N GLU A 59 -6.76 -5.10 -10.22
CA GLU A 59 -7.66 -3.96 -10.43
C GLU A 59 -8.82 -3.96 -9.42
N LYS A 60 -9.45 -5.11 -9.16
CA LYS A 60 -10.49 -5.24 -8.12
C LYS A 60 -9.96 -4.89 -6.72
N VAL A 61 -8.74 -5.30 -6.38
CA VAL A 61 -8.11 -4.97 -5.09
C VAL A 61 -7.87 -3.46 -4.98
N PHE A 62 -7.35 -2.82 -6.02
CA PHE A 62 -7.13 -1.37 -6.04
C PHE A 62 -8.44 -0.59 -5.94
N LEU A 63 -9.47 -0.94 -6.73
CA LEU A 63 -10.79 -0.32 -6.64
C LEU A 63 -11.39 -0.45 -5.25
N LYS A 64 -11.36 -1.64 -4.66
CA LYS A 64 -11.83 -1.86 -3.28
C LYS A 64 -11.09 -0.97 -2.28
N THR A 65 -9.76 -0.85 -2.42
CA THR A 65 -8.92 0.01 -1.57
C THR A 65 -9.26 1.49 -1.73
N LEU A 66 -9.70 1.89 -2.91
CA LEU A 66 -10.19 3.23 -3.22
C LEU A 66 -11.66 3.43 -2.83
N ASN A 67 -12.27 2.56 -2.02
CA ASN A 67 -13.69 2.59 -1.68
C ASN A 67 -14.62 2.53 -2.91
N ASN A 68 -14.23 1.77 -3.93
CA ASN A 68 -14.91 1.66 -5.22
C ASN A 68 -15.04 3.00 -5.98
N ASP A 69 -14.13 3.95 -5.73
CA ASP A 69 -14.04 5.19 -6.50
C ASP A 69 -13.44 4.92 -7.89
N HIS A 70 -14.32 4.57 -8.83
CA HIS A 70 -13.97 4.28 -10.22
C HIS A 70 -13.32 5.49 -10.92
N GLN A 71 -13.80 6.70 -10.66
CA GLN A 71 -13.25 7.90 -11.28
C GLN A 71 -11.79 8.12 -10.85
N LYS A 72 -11.49 7.96 -9.57
CA LYS A 72 -10.12 8.06 -9.04
C LYS A 72 -9.22 6.96 -9.58
N TRP A 73 -9.76 5.76 -9.79
CA TRP A 73 -9.00 4.68 -10.41
C TRP A 73 -8.68 4.96 -11.87
N GLU A 74 -9.62 5.47 -12.67
CA GLU A 74 -9.36 5.90 -14.05
C GLU A 74 -8.30 7.00 -14.11
N GLN A 75 -8.38 7.99 -13.21
CA GLN A 75 -7.36 9.03 -13.09
C GLN A 75 -5.97 8.45 -12.81
N ILE A 76 -5.87 7.38 -12.00
CA ILE A 76 -4.58 6.70 -11.74
C ILE A 76 -4.11 5.96 -12.99
N LYS A 77 -4.97 5.14 -13.61
CA LYS A 77 -4.64 4.35 -14.81
C LYS A 77 -4.17 5.20 -15.99
N HIS A 78 -4.72 6.38 -16.14
CA HIS A 78 -4.40 7.31 -17.23
C HIS A 78 -3.37 8.38 -16.84
N GLY A 79 -2.69 8.24 -15.70
CA GLY A 79 -1.63 9.15 -15.27
C GLY A 79 -2.12 10.53 -14.82
N GLN A 80 -3.42 10.79 -14.74
CA GLN A 80 -3.95 12.07 -14.25
C GLN A 80 -3.74 12.24 -12.73
N LYS A 81 -3.50 11.14 -12.01
CA LYS A 81 -3.29 11.15 -10.56
C LYS A 81 -2.10 10.26 -10.17
N GLY A 82 -1.03 10.90 -9.70
CA GLY A 82 0.17 10.19 -9.23
C GLY A 82 -0.07 9.36 -7.95
N VAL A 83 0.66 8.25 -7.86
CA VAL A 83 0.65 7.32 -6.72
C VAL A 83 2.00 7.34 -6.00
N VAL A 84 1.95 7.25 -4.68
CA VAL A 84 3.10 6.97 -3.80
C VAL A 84 2.82 5.67 -3.06
N VAL A 85 3.82 4.80 -2.97
CA VAL A 85 3.74 3.56 -2.19
C VAL A 85 4.73 3.64 -1.02
N THR A 86 4.32 3.10 0.13
CA THR A 86 5.10 3.08 1.37
C THR A 86 4.84 1.77 2.11
N CYS A 87 5.68 1.44 3.08
CA CYS A 87 5.41 0.36 4.02
C CYS A 87 6.05 0.65 5.38
N GLY A 88 6.65 -0.35 6.03
CA GLY A 88 7.45 -0.15 7.24
C GLY A 88 8.84 0.42 6.96
N SER A 89 9.54 -0.12 5.96
CA SER A 89 10.97 0.13 5.69
C SER A 89 11.31 0.04 4.19
N GLY A 90 10.42 0.48 3.31
CA GLY A 90 10.61 0.53 1.86
C GLY A 90 10.40 -0.78 1.10
N MET A 91 10.79 -1.94 1.65
CA MET A 91 10.87 -3.18 0.87
C MET A 91 9.52 -3.69 0.34
N THR A 92 8.52 -3.91 1.20
CA THR A 92 7.23 -4.48 0.76
C THR A 92 6.38 -3.52 -0.07
N ALA A 93 6.70 -2.22 -0.07
CA ALA A 93 6.03 -1.25 -0.92
C ALA A 93 6.31 -1.50 -2.42
N CYS A 94 7.46 -2.10 -2.75
CA CYS A 94 7.80 -2.50 -4.12
C CYS A 94 6.82 -3.54 -4.69
N ILE A 95 6.10 -4.29 -3.84
CA ILE A 95 5.06 -5.23 -4.27
C ILE A 95 3.85 -4.48 -4.82
N ILE A 96 3.43 -3.40 -4.14
CA ILE A 96 2.36 -2.52 -4.65
C ILE A 96 2.82 -1.82 -5.93
N TRP A 97 4.07 -1.35 -5.95
CA TRP A 97 4.66 -0.72 -7.12
C TRP A 97 4.55 -1.61 -8.36
N LEU A 98 4.98 -2.86 -8.26
CA LEU A 98 4.95 -3.81 -9.37
C LEU A 98 3.51 -4.20 -9.73
N ALA A 99 2.63 -4.41 -8.75
CA ALA A 99 1.22 -4.68 -9.00
C ALA A 99 0.54 -3.58 -9.83
N LEU A 100 0.84 -2.30 -9.54
CA LEU A 100 0.38 -1.17 -10.36
C LEU A 100 0.92 -1.23 -11.78
N ARG A 101 2.18 -1.61 -11.98
CA ARG A 101 2.74 -1.79 -13.33
C ARG A 101 2.08 -2.91 -14.13
N LEU A 102 1.64 -3.97 -13.45
CA LEU A 102 0.99 -5.12 -14.08
C LEU A 102 -0.45 -4.82 -14.51
N CYS A 103 -1.24 -4.10 -13.70
CA CYS A 103 -2.66 -3.84 -14.00
C CYS A 103 -2.95 -2.44 -14.57
N ALA A 104 -2.03 -1.50 -14.47
CA ALA A 104 -2.18 -0.13 -14.95
C ALA A 104 -0.90 0.34 -15.66
N PRO A 105 -0.51 -0.28 -16.79
CA PRO A 105 0.77 -0.02 -17.46
C PRO A 105 0.93 1.43 -17.96
N ASN A 106 -0.18 2.13 -18.21
CA ASN A 106 -0.23 3.52 -18.67
C ASN A 106 -0.23 4.55 -17.52
N ALA A 107 -0.31 4.09 -16.25
CA ALA A 107 -0.24 4.99 -15.13
C ALA A 107 1.13 5.67 -15.08
N HIS A 108 1.20 6.87 -14.49
CA HIS A 108 2.50 7.43 -14.11
C HIS A 108 3.25 6.44 -13.23
N HIS A 109 4.58 6.44 -13.39
CA HIS A 109 5.46 5.60 -12.58
C HIS A 109 5.17 5.86 -11.09
N PRO A 110 4.72 4.85 -10.33
CA PRO A 110 4.48 5.04 -8.91
C PRO A 110 5.79 5.42 -8.24
N ARG A 111 5.74 6.34 -7.27
CA ARG A 111 6.93 6.72 -6.50
C ARG A 111 7.01 5.90 -5.23
N LEU A 112 8.21 5.45 -4.87
CA LEU A 112 8.47 4.79 -3.60
C LEU A 112 8.86 5.85 -2.56
N TYR A 113 8.17 5.87 -1.42
CA TYR A 113 8.64 6.59 -0.24
C TYR A 113 9.44 5.63 0.64
N ASP A 114 10.75 5.57 0.39
CA ASP A 114 11.62 4.51 0.94
C ASP A 114 11.85 4.63 2.45
N GLU A 115 11.96 5.86 2.97
CA GLU A 115 12.02 6.13 4.41
C GLU A 115 10.80 5.55 5.16
N SER A 116 9.67 5.46 4.46
CA SER A 116 8.49 4.69 4.86
C SER A 116 7.97 5.08 6.24
N TRP A 117 7.24 4.18 6.90
CA TRP A 117 6.69 4.43 8.24
C TRP A 117 7.77 4.62 9.29
N THR A 118 8.87 3.87 9.23
CA THR A 118 9.93 3.91 10.26
C THR A 118 10.53 5.31 10.38
N GLY A 119 10.93 5.94 9.28
CA GLY A 119 11.47 7.31 9.38
C GLY A 119 10.37 8.35 9.57
N TYR A 120 9.20 8.19 8.94
CA TYR A 120 8.08 9.11 9.14
C TYR A 120 7.67 9.23 10.61
N ALA A 121 7.41 8.10 11.29
CA ALA A 121 6.92 8.08 12.66
C ALA A 121 7.97 8.46 13.72
N LEU A 122 9.24 8.60 13.33
CA LEU A 122 10.31 9.12 14.20
C LEU A 122 10.42 10.65 14.19
N ARG A 123 9.75 11.34 13.25
CA ARG A 123 9.80 12.81 13.19
C ARG A 123 8.98 13.42 14.32
N LYS A 124 9.53 14.47 14.94
CA LYS A 124 8.90 15.15 16.09
C LYS A 124 7.55 15.78 15.75
N ASP A 125 7.38 16.20 14.50
CA ASP A 125 6.21 16.87 13.94
C ASP A 125 5.35 15.94 13.05
N ALA A 126 5.61 14.63 13.08
CA ALA A 126 4.83 13.66 12.33
C ALA A 126 3.37 13.65 12.80
N GLN A 127 2.45 13.93 11.88
CA GLN A 127 1.03 13.72 12.13
C GLN A 127 0.72 12.23 12.00
N ILE A 128 0.41 11.57 13.12
CA ILE A 128 0.09 10.14 13.14
C ILE A 128 -1.40 9.98 13.39
N LEU A 129 -2.11 9.46 12.39
CA LEU A 129 -3.53 9.13 12.53
C LEU A 129 -3.69 7.67 12.96
N LYS A 130 -4.71 7.41 13.76
CA LYS A 130 -5.18 6.08 14.13
C LYS A 130 -6.66 6.01 13.81
N SER A 131 -7.10 4.92 13.20
CA SER A 131 -8.51 4.73 12.86
C SER A 131 -8.97 3.48 13.60
N SER A 132 -9.88 3.66 14.55
CA SER A 132 -10.65 2.59 15.18
C SER A 132 -11.64 1.99 14.20
#